data_AF-A0A959PWZ7-F1
#
_entry.id   AF-A0A959PWZ7-F1
#
_cell.length_a   1.000
_cell.length_b   1.000
_cell.length_c   1.000
_cell.angle_alpha   90.00
_cell.angle_beta   90.00
_cell.angle_gamma   90.00
#
_symmetry.space_group_name_H-M   'P 1'
#
loop_
_entity.id
_entity.type
_entity.pdbx_description
1 polymer ?
#
loop_
_entity_poly.entity_id
_entity_poly.type
_entity_poly.pdbx_seq_one_letter_code
_entity_poly.pdbx_strand_id
1 'polypeptide(L)'
;NVHRQIRRNIGLEGDREFGFQLNAIHKVFVLDSDSVPLWRHHNDGTLDLYALAHLLSFDSFNMGASNPTTVVKSVDEKGKDNLWPVNRWTISKYLESEGQDVRLRVYALSRQAVAEKLNVATRKLKEIGVLLKWNDGSNYAWFRGGITSQAITIDEYDFIASRLGRLLERSEFDRNLRENCELLALGAFKLERMGWTSGRDIRPCGSSMEDCSSQGRTDGCCNLVDPDERSGVIYRDSWPEDFFAYVLPHEIGHYLGLCHCNHDGFHNVMYTNAESQDLSFFDWGNFSLYYESEPFFTLEDGKNAWRFIVDQLPECIGGRAPDNDPVIIE
;
A
#
# COMPACT_ATOMS: atom_id res chain seq x y z
N ASN A 1 27.55 -21.29 10.73
CA ASN A 1 26.81 -21.48 9.46
C ASN A 1 25.69 -20.46 9.29
N VAL A 2 24.82 -20.25 10.30
CA VAL A 2 23.72 -19.27 10.26
C VAL A 2 24.19 -17.83 9.98
N HIS A 3 25.24 -17.34 10.66
CA HIS A 3 25.75 -15.96 10.44
C HIS A 3 26.22 -15.74 9.00
N ARG A 4 26.92 -16.72 8.41
CA ARG A 4 27.34 -16.68 7.00
C ARG A 4 26.12 -16.67 6.06
N GLN A 5 25.09 -17.44 6.40
CA GLN A 5 23.85 -17.48 5.62
C GLN A 5 23.11 -16.14 5.68
N ILE A 6 22.97 -15.52 6.87
CA ILE A 6 22.40 -14.18 7.04
C ILE A 6 23.18 -13.17 6.21
N ARG A 7 24.51 -13.09 6.37
CA ARG A 7 25.38 -12.17 5.61
C ARG A 7 25.22 -12.33 4.10
N ARG A 8 25.14 -13.57 3.61
CA ARG A 8 24.89 -13.86 2.19
C ARG A 8 23.48 -13.47 1.74
N ASN A 9 22.47 -13.65 2.59
CA ASN A 9 21.09 -13.31 2.29
C ASN A 9 20.88 -11.79 2.15
N ILE A 10 21.53 -11.01 3.02
CA ILE A 10 21.45 -9.54 3.02
C ILE A 10 22.51 -8.86 2.13
N GLY A 11 23.32 -9.63 1.39
CA GLY A 11 24.28 -9.08 0.44
C GLY A 11 25.56 -8.48 1.05
N LEU A 12 25.94 -8.87 2.27
CA LEU A 12 27.27 -8.55 2.84
C LEU A 12 28.39 -9.48 2.35
N GLU A 13 28.03 -10.59 1.69
CA GLU A 13 28.96 -11.53 1.08
C GLU A 13 28.55 -11.87 -0.36
N GLY A 14 29.50 -11.83 -1.28
CA GLY A 14 29.30 -12.10 -2.72
C GLY A 14 28.88 -10.86 -3.51
N ASP A 15 28.47 -11.07 -4.76
CA ASP A 15 28.19 -9.99 -5.73
C ASP A 15 26.73 -9.48 -5.70
N ARG A 16 26.10 -9.45 -4.52
CA ARG A 16 24.70 -9.01 -4.35
C ARG A 16 24.63 -7.60 -3.79
N GLU A 17 23.61 -6.84 -4.18
CA GLU A 17 23.28 -5.56 -3.56
C GLU A 17 22.95 -5.78 -2.07
N PHE A 18 23.52 -4.96 -1.20
CA PHE A 18 23.21 -4.99 0.23
C PHE A 18 21.76 -4.57 0.45
N GLY A 19 21.01 -5.37 1.22
CA GLY A 19 19.67 -5.01 1.63
C GLY A 19 18.82 -6.20 2.06
N PHE A 20 17.78 -5.91 2.85
CA PHE A 20 16.75 -6.86 3.21
C PHE A 20 15.88 -7.18 1.99
N GLN A 21 15.88 -8.43 1.56
CA GLN A 21 15.12 -8.90 0.41
C GLN A 21 13.68 -9.20 0.85
N LEU A 22 12.75 -8.30 0.57
CA LEU A 22 11.35 -8.47 0.96
C LEU A 22 10.50 -8.82 -0.27
N ASN A 23 9.95 -10.04 -0.27
CA ASN A 23 8.94 -10.41 -1.26
C ASN A 23 7.69 -9.55 -1.03
N ALA A 24 7.07 -9.09 -2.10
CA ALA A 24 5.92 -8.20 -2.02
C ALA A 24 4.88 -8.56 -3.07
N ILE A 25 3.63 -8.65 -2.67
CA ILE A 25 2.48 -8.85 -3.56
C ILE A 25 1.68 -7.56 -3.56
N HIS A 26 1.41 -7.04 -4.74
CA HIS A 26 0.48 -5.93 -4.92
C HIS A 26 -0.82 -6.42 -5.57
N LYS A 27 -1.96 -5.96 -5.04
CA LYS A 27 -3.27 -6.13 -5.69
C LYS A 27 -4.03 -4.81 -5.75
N VAL A 28 -4.81 -4.60 -6.82
CA VAL A 28 -5.73 -3.48 -6.96
C VAL A 28 -7.17 -3.92 -6.75
N PHE A 29 -7.94 -3.19 -5.95
CA PHE A 29 -9.37 -3.44 -5.81
C PHE A 29 -10.10 -3.22 -7.12
N VAL A 30 -11.02 -4.14 -7.41
CA VAL A 30 -11.81 -4.12 -8.61
C VAL A 30 -13.28 -4.36 -8.28
N LEU A 31 -14.15 -3.50 -8.82
CA LEU A 31 -15.58 -3.72 -8.83
C LEU A 31 -15.96 -4.27 -10.21
N ASP A 32 -16.65 -5.40 -10.25
CA ASP A 32 -17.07 -6.04 -11.49
C ASP A 32 -18.59 -6.07 -11.58
N SER A 33 -19.14 -5.58 -12.68
CA SER A 33 -20.60 -5.54 -12.90
C SER A 33 -21.29 -6.90 -12.90
N ASP A 34 -20.53 -7.98 -13.05
CA ASP A 34 -20.98 -9.37 -12.98
C ASP A 34 -21.38 -9.78 -11.55
N SER A 35 -20.74 -9.19 -10.54
CA SER A 35 -21.01 -9.47 -9.12
C SER A 35 -21.60 -8.28 -8.37
N VAL A 36 -21.39 -7.06 -8.86
CA VAL A 36 -21.85 -5.81 -8.23
C VAL A 36 -22.76 -5.08 -9.22
N PRO A 37 -24.02 -4.75 -8.87
CA PRO A 37 -24.93 -4.05 -9.79
C PRO A 37 -24.55 -2.56 -9.92
N LEU A 38 -23.46 -2.27 -10.65
CA LEU A 38 -22.88 -0.91 -10.75
C LEU A 38 -23.86 0.12 -11.29
N TRP A 39 -24.79 -0.26 -12.17
CA TRP A 39 -25.83 0.64 -12.68
C TRP A 39 -26.75 1.14 -11.56
N ARG A 40 -27.07 0.28 -10.58
CA ARG A 40 -27.90 0.65 -9.43
C ARG A 40 -27.14 1.62 -8.54
N HIS A 41 -25.87 1.32 -8.26
CA HIS A 41 -24.99 2.18 -7.46
C HIS A 41 -24.63 3.51 -8.14
N HIS A 42 -24.74 3.56 -9.47
CA HIS A 42 -24.70 4.82 -10.21
C HIS A 42 -25.98 5.63 -10.00
N ASN A 43 -27.13 4.99 -10.18
CA ASN A 43 -28.43 5.65 -10.09
C ASN A 43 -28.78 6.10 -8.66
N ASP A 44 -28.29 5.40 -7.63
CA ASP A 44 -28.49 5.77 -6.22
C ASP A 44 -27.47 6.81 -5.70
N GLY A 45 -26.46 7.15 -6.50
CA GLY A 45 -25.42 8.12 -6.16
C GLY A 45 -24.29 7.59 -5.27
N THR A 46 -24.22 6.29 -5.00
CA THR A 46 -23.13 5.66 -4.23
C THR A 46 -21.79 5.78 -4.96
N LEU A 47 -21.81 5.62 -6.29
CA LEU A 47 -20.67 5.83 -7.18
C LEU A 47 -21.10 6.62 -8.43
N ASP A 48 -20.14 7.21 -9.14
CA ASP A 48 -20.39 7.81 -10.45
C ASP A 48 -19.45 7.17 -11.47
N LEU A 49 -20.01 6.35 -12.37
CA LEU A 49 -19.27 5.67 -13.41
C LEU A 49 -18.63 6.64 -14.41
N TYR A 50 -19.26 7.78 -14.68
CA TYR A 50 -18.67 8.80 -15.54
C TYR A 50 -17.48 9.49 -14.85
N ALA A 51 -17.60 9.77 -13.55
CA ALA A 51 -16.49 10.34 -12.77
C ALA A 51 -15.32 9.36 -12.67
N LEU A 52 -15.59 8.08 -12.32
CA LEU A 52 -14.58 7.02 -12.24
C LEU A 52 -13.93 6.69 -13.60
N ALA A 53 -14.63 6.98 -14.70
CA ALA A 53 -14.08 6.87 -16.05
C ALA A 53 -13.38 8.15 -16.54
N HIS A 54 -13.34 9.21 -15.72
CA HIS A 54 -12.81 10.53 -16.07
C HIS A 54 -13.53 11.17 -17.28
N LEU A 55 -14.82 10.90 -17.45
CA LEU A 55 -15.66 11.35 -18.55
C LEU A 55 -16.59 12.51 -18.12
N LEU A 56 -16.03 13.62 -17.63
CA LEU A 56 -16.71 14.89 -17.27
C LEU A 56 -18.20 14.74 -16.85
N SER A 57 -18.52 14.46 -15.59
CA SER A 57 -19.89 14.65 -15.03
C SER A 57 -19.95 15.95 -14.23
N PHE A 58 -21.13 16.50 -13.92
CA PHE A 58 -21.21 17.72 -13.09
C PHE A 58 -20.68 17.50 -11.65
N ASP A 59 -20.65 16.25 -11.18
CA ASP A 59 -20.03 15.81 -9.90
C ASP A 59 -18.56 15.33 -10.05
N SER A 60 -18.01 15.33 -11.27
CA SER A 60 -16.70 14.74 -11.55
C SER A 60 -15.50 15.48 -10.95
N PHE A 61 -15.67 16.73 -10.50
CA PHE A 61 -14.57 17.47 -9.88
C PHE A 61 -14.24 16.94 -8.47
N ASN A 62 -15.25 16.65 -7.64
CA ASN A 62 -15.03 16.13 -6.28
C ASN A 62 -14.58 14.66 -6.29
N MET A 63 -15.17 13.84 -7.17
CA MET A 63 -14.79 12.42 -7.29
C MET A 63 -13.49 12.21 -8.07
N GLY A 64 -13.22 13.02 -9.10
CA GLY A 64 -11.99 12.94 -9.90
C GLY A 64 -10.73 13.31 -9.11
N ALA A 65 -10.83 14.24 -8.15
CA ALA A 65 -9.72 14.53 -7.24
C ALA A 65 -9.44 13.40 -6.24
N SER A 66 -10.50 12.67 -5.82
CA SER A 66 -10.41 11.58 -4.84
C SER A 66 -10.02 10.23 -5.46
N ASN A 67 -10.16 10.09 -6.78
CA ASN A 67 -9.89 8.88 -7.54
C ASN A 67 -9.19 9.24 -8.87
N PRO A 68 -8.01 9.90 -8.83
CA PRO A 68 -7.41 10.51 -10.02
C PRO A 68 -6.98 9.48 -11.08
N THR A 69 -6.77 8.24 -10.66
CA THR A 69 -6.18 7.20 -11.49
C THR A 69 -7.10 6.01 -11.71
N THR A 70 -8.39 6.11 -11.36
CA THR A 70 -9.34 5.02 -11.62
C THR A 70 -9.50 4.74 -13.11
N VAL A 71 -9.85 3.51 -13.46
CA VAL A 71 -10.14 3.16 -14.85
C VAL A 71 -11.34 2.24 -14.95
N VAL A 72 -12.27 2.60 -15.82
CA VAL A 72 -13.43 1.78 -16.16
C VAL A 72 -13.19 1.14 -17.52
N LYS A 73 -13.35 -0.19 -17.57
CA LYS A 73 -13.21 -0.98 -18.79
C LYS A 73 -14.46 -1.80 -19.03
N SER A 74 -14.81 -1.97 -20.30
CA SER A 74 -15.75 -3.01 -20.70
C SER A 74 -15.03 -4.35 -20.75
N VAL A 75 -15.76 -5.41 -20.43
CA VAL A 75 -15.27 -6.79 -20.38
C VAL A 75 -16.01 -7.61 -21.44
N ASP A 76 -15.27 -8.44 -22.17
CA ASP A 76 -15.85 -9.35 -23.17
C ASP A 76 -16.50 -10.59 -22.54
N GLU A 77 -17.18 -11.40 -23.37
CA GLU A 77 -17.84 -12.64 -22.95
C GLU A 77 -16.89 -13.67 -22.31
N LYS A 78 -15.58 -13.54 -22.54
CA LYS A 78 -14.54 -14.42 -21.97
C LYS A 78 -13.97 -13.87 -20.67
N GLY A 79 -14.53 -12.78 -20.15
CA GLY A 79 -14.06 -12.13 -18.91
C GLY A 79 -12.80 -11.27 -19.11
N LYS A 80 -12.37 -11.03 -20.35
CA LYS A 80 -11.17 -10.25 -20.66
C LYS A 80 -11.52 -8.77 -20.85
N ASP A 81 -10.71 -7.93 -20.23
CA ASP A 81 -10.80 -6.48 -20.41
C ASP A 81 -10.53 -6.06 -21.86
N ASN A 82 -11.36 -5.14 -22.35
CA ASN A 82 -11.03 -4.39 -23.55
C ASN A 82 -9.79 -3.52 -23.32
N LEU A 83 -9.02 -3.34 -24.40
CA LEU A 83 -7.74 -2.62 -24.35
C LEU A 83 -7.94 -1.14 -23.97
N TRP A 84 -9.01 -0.54 -24.45
CA TRP A 84 -9.31 0.87 -24.27
C TRP A 84 -10.29 1.09 -23.11
N PRO A 85 -10.11 2.16 -22.31
CA PRO A 85 -11.12 2.61 -21.37
C PRO A 85 -12.46 2.83 -22.06
N VAL A 86 -13.54 2.71 -21.30
CA VAL A 86 -14.88 2.99 -21.82
C VAL A 86 -15.04 4.46 -22.20
N ASN A 87 -15.97 4.72 -23.11
CA ASN A 87 -16.42 6.07 -23.44
C ASN A 87 -17.83 6.31 -22.89
N ARG A 88 -18.33 7.55 -23.04
CA ARG A 88 -19.66 7.93 -22.53
C ARG A 88 -20.79 7.09 -23.12
N TRP A 89 -20.70 6.72 -24.38
CA TRP A 89 -21.72 5.90 -25.05
C TRP A 89 -21.77 4.50 -24.44
N THR A 90 -20.63 3.88 -24.15
CA THR A 90 -20.57 2.57 -23.49
C THR A 90 -21.22 2.60 -22.10
N ILE A 91 -20.93 3.64 -21.30
CA ILE A 91 -21.56 3.81 -19.98
C ILE A 91 -23.06 4.08 -20.14
N SER A 92 -23.49 4.95 -21.06
CA SER A 92 -24.92 5.23 -21.32
C SER A 92 -25.66 3.94 -21.66
N LYS A 93 -25.12 3.13 -22.57
CA LYS A 93 -25.71 1.84 -22.96
C LYS A 93 -25.77 0.86 -21.79
N TYR A 94 -24.73 0.82 -20.95
CA TYR A 94 -24.73 0.03 -19.73
C TYR A 94 -25.85 0.45 -18.76
N LEU A 95 -26.03 1.75 -18.55
CA LEU A 95 -27.04 2.30 -17.65
C LEU A 95 -28.47 2.12 -18.20
N GLU A 96 -28.69 2.42 -19.48
CA GLU A 96 -29.99 2.27 -20.16
C GLU A 96 -30.49 0.83 -20.18
N SER A 97 -29.57 -0.13 -20.26
CA SER A 97 -29.89 -1.56 -20.24
C SER A 97 -29.95 -2.17 -18.83
N GLU A 98 -29.88 -1.37 -17.76
CA GLU A 98 -29.79 -1.86 -16.37
C GLU A 98 -28.70 -2.94 -16.20
N GLY A 99 -27.56 -2.69 -16.86
CA GLY A 99 -26.37 -3.52 -16.84
C GLY A 99 -26.41 -4.79 -17.70
N GLN A 100 -27.43 -4.99 -18.54
CA GLN A 100 -27.57 -6.20 -19.35
C GLN A 100 -26.72 -6.21 -20.63
N ASP A 101 -26.46 -5.05 -21.25
CA ASP A 101 -25.87 -5.00 -22.59
C ASP A 101 -24.33 -5.00 -22.60
N VAL A 102 -23.70 -4.63 -21.49
CA VAL A 102 -22.24 -4.46 -21.38
C VAL A 102 -21.80 -4.90 -19.99
N ARG A 103 -20.77 -5.72 -19.89
CA ARG A 103 -20.09 -5.93 -18.59
C ARG A 103 -19.05 -4.84 -18.41
N LEU A 104 -19.09 -4.13 -17.29
CA LEU A 104 -18.08 -3.17 -16.86
C LEU A 104 -17.24 -3.72 -15.70
N ARG A 105 -15.98 -3.30 -15.66
CA ARG A 105 -15.04 -3.55 -14.57
C ARG A 105 -14.33 -2.25 -14.25
N VAL A 106 -14.39 -1.85 -12.99
CA VAL A 106 -13.83 -0.60 -12.46
C VAL A 106 -12.63 -0.98 -11.61
N TYR A 107 -11.47 -0.40 -11.90
CA TYR A 107 -10.25 -0.58 -11.11
C TYR A 107 -9.97 0.66 -10.29
N ALA A 108 -9.56 0.47 -9.04
CA ALA A 108 -9.17 1.55 -8.14
C ALA A 108 -7.97 2.35 -8.68
N LEU A 109 -7.04 1.67 -9.34
CA LEU A 109 -5.84 2.27 -9.92
C LEU A 109 -5.65 1.79 -11.35
N SER A 110 -5.23 2.71 -12.22
CA SER A 110 -4.75 2.39 -13.55
C SER A 110 -3.42 1.66 -13.45
N ARG A 111 -3.08 0.93 -14.51
CA ARG A 111 -1.80 0.22 -14.56
C ARG A 111 -0.60 1.15 -14.41
N GLN A 112 -0.65 2.31 -15.06
CA GLN A 112 0.43 3.28 -15.03
C GLN A 112 0.62 3.80 -13.60
N ALA A 113 -0.47 4.16 -12.93
CA ALA A 113 -0.43 4.59 -11.54
C ALA A 113 0.17 3.51 -10.64
N VAL A 114 -0.25 2.25 -10.78
CA VAL A 114 0.37 1.13 -10.03
C VAL A 114 1.88 1.10 -10.28
N ALA A 115 2.31 1.10 -11.54
CA ALA A 115 3.74 1.06 -11.88
C ALA A 115 4.52 2.21 -11.22
N GLU A 116 3.98 3.42 -11.26
CA GLU A 116 4.58 4.61 -10.65
C GLU A 116 4.67 4.47 -9.13
N LYS A 117 3.59 4.09 -8.43
CA LYS A 117 3.60 3.92 -6.97
C LYS A 117 4.56 2.81 -6.53
N LEU A 118 4.60 1.68 -7.24
CA LEU A 118 5.52 0.58 -6.94
C LEU A 118 6.98 0.97 -7.19
N ASN A 119 7.25 1.76 -8.24
CA ASN A 119 8.59 2.28 -8.52
C ASN A 119 9.05 3.28 -7.46
N VAL A 120 8.17 4.19 -7.04
CA VAL A 120 8.45 5.15 -5.96
C VAL A 120 8.71 4.40 -4.65
N ALA A 121 7.85 3.44 -4.28
CA ALA A 121 8.07 2.60 -3.11
C ALA A 121 9.42 1.87 -3.18
N THR A 122 9.73 1.23 -4.32
CA THR A 122 11.01 0.51 -4.50
C THR A 122 12.22 1.43 -4.34
N ARG A 123 12.17 2.64 -4.92
CA ARG A 123 13.26 3.61 -4.83
C ARG A 123 13.41 4.17 -3.41
N LYS A 124 12.30 4.47 -2.73
CA LYS A 124 12.33 5.02 -1.37
C LYS A 124 12.76 3.98 -0.34
N LEU A 125 12.27 2.75 -0.43
CA LEU A 125 12.67 1.69 0.50
C LEU A 125 14.14 1.27 0.35
N LYS A 126 14.77 1.51 -0.81
CA LYS A 126 16.22 1.39 -0.97
C LYS A 126 17.01 2.34 -0.07
N GLU A 127 16.47 3.52 0.25
CA GLU A 127 17.13 4.49 1.14
C GLU A 127 17.34 3.93 2.56
N ILE A 128 16.48 3.00 2.99
CA ILE A 128 16.59 2.26 4.27
C ILE A 128 17.15 0.83 4.10
N GLY A 129 17.71 0.50 2.93
CA GLY A 129 18.30 -0.81 2.67
C GLY A 129 17.29 -1.95 2.53
N VAL A 130 16.06 -1.67 2.09
CA VAL A 130 15.06 -2.69 1.78
C VAL A 130 14.86 -2.81 0.27
N LEU A 131 14.95 -4.04 -0.23
CA LEU A 131 14.88 -4.39 -1.63
C LEU A 131 13.57 -5.16 -1.90
N LEU A 132 12.55 -4.41 -2.34
CA LEU A 132 11.23 -4.95 -2.64
C LEU A 132 11.24 -5.80 -3.92
N LYS A 133 10.65 -6.99 -3.84
CA LYS A 133 10.43 -7.90 -4.96
C LYS A 133 8.95 -8.07 -5.21
N TRP A 134 8.41 -7.20 -6.05
CA TRP A 134 7.01 -7.24 -6.44
C TRP A 134 6.69 -8.49 -7.27
N ASN A 135 5.54 -9.10 -7.02
CA ASN A 135 4.99 -10.26 -7.73
C ASN A 135 5.01 -10.11 -9.26
N ASP A 136 4.66 -8.91 -9.77
CA ASP A 136 4.68 -8.67 -11.22
C ASP A 136 5.95 -7.94 -11.69
N GLY A 137 6.95 -7.75 -10.82
CA GLY A 137 8.33 -7.35 -11.13
C GLY A 137 8.48 -6.24 -12.18
N SER A 138 9.28 -6.48 -13.23
CA SER A 138 9.50 -5.55 -14.35
C SER A 138 8.32 -5.45 -15.32
N ASN A 139 7.27 -6.27 -15.16
CA ASN A 139 6.11 -6.26 -16.06
C ASN A 139 5.22 -5.03 -15.85
N TYR A 140 5.40 -4.28 -14.77
CA TYR A 140 4.69 -3.00 -14.59
C TYR A 140 5.19 -1.92 -15.56
N ALA A 141 6.46 -1.95 -15.98
CA ALA A 141 7.04 -0.97 -16.90
C ALA A 141 6.62 -1.16 -18.38
N TRP A 142 6.04 -2.30 -18.75
CA TRP A 142 5.76 -2.67 -20.14
C TRP A 142 4.29 -3.07 -20.23
N PHE A 143 3.44 -2.29 -20.91
CA PHE A 143 1.97 -2.39 -21.05
C PHE A 143 1.34 -3.75 -21.51
N ARG A 144 2.00 -4.92 -21.30
CA ARG A 144 1.57 -6.24 -21.81
C ARG A 144 1.07 -7.28 -20.78
N GLY A 145 1.28 -7.12 -19.47
CA GLY A 145 0.75 -8.00 -18.41
C GLY A 145 -0.63 -7.57 -17.88
N GLY A 146 -1.36 -8.47 -17.22
CA GLY A 146 -2.55 -8.10 -16.43
C GLY A 146 -2.17 -7.34 -15.15
N ILE A 147 -3.10 -6.59 -14.56
CA ILE A 147 -2.94 -6.08 -13.20
C ILE A 147 -3.44 -7.17 -12.26
N THR A 148 -2.61 -7.57 -11.29
CA THR A 148 -3.09 -8.43 -10.21
C THR A 148 -4.16 -7.67 -9.43
N SER A 149 -5.37 -8.21 -9.39
CA SER A 149 -6.53 -7.52 -8.82
C SER A 149 -7.24 -8.36 -7.77
N GLN A 150 -8.03 -7.68 -6.94
CA GLN A 150 -8.90 -8.27 -5.94
C GLN A 150 -10.33 -7.79 -6.18
N ALA A 151 -11.24 -8.71 -6.50
CA ALA A 151 -12.66 -8.38 -6.55
C ALA A 151 -13.16 -8.01 -5.17
N ILE A 152 -13.91 -6.92 -5.09
CA ILE A 152 -14.52 -6.42 -3.86
C ILE A 152 -16.03 -6.22 -4.05
N THR A 153 -16.74 -6.12 -2.94
CA THR A 153 -18.15 -5.74 -2.88
C THR A 153 -18.31 -4.21 -2.84
N ILE A 154 -19.54 -3.71 -3.02
CA ILE A 154 -19.80 -2.27 -2.91
C ILE A 154 -19.54 -1.73 -1.50
N ASP A 155 -19.74 -2.54 -0.46
CA ASP A 155 -19.49 -2.16 0.94
C ASP A 155 -18.00 -1.89 1.22
N GLU A 156 -17.12 -2.31 0.31
CA GLU A 156 -15.67 -2.12 0.37
C GLU A 156 -15.17 -1.05 -0.59
N TYR A 157 -16.08 -0.39 -1.33
CA TYR A 157 -15.73 0.76 -2.15
C TYR A 157 -15.24 1.94 -1.29
N ASP A 158 -15.92 2.18 -0.16
CA ASP A 158 -15.51 3.10 0.90
C ASP A 158 -14.95 2.29 2.08
N PHE A 159 -13.71 1.85 1.93
CA PHE A 159 -13.11 0.89 2.85
C PHE A 159 -12.68 1.59 4.15
N ILE A 160 -13.15 1.05 5.28
CA ILE A 160 -12.74 1.49 6.61
C ILE A 160 -11.37 0.87 6.91
N ALA A 161 -10.32 1.69 7.00
CA ALA A 161 -8.94 1.24 7.00
C ALA A 161 -8.61 0.35 8.21
N SER A 162 -9.20 0.64 9.37
CA SER A 162 -9.12 -0.20 10.58
C SER A 162 -9.68 -1.63 10.41
N ARG A 163 -10.38 -1.93 9.31
CA ARG A 163 -10.86 -3.29 8.98
C ARG A 163 -9.88 -4.10 8.14
N LEU A 164 -8.69 -3.56 7.83
CA LEU A 164 -7.70 -4.24 7.00
C LEU A 164 -7.38 -5.65 7.52
N GLY A 165 -7.11 -5.83 8.82
CA GLY A 165 -6.80 -7.15 9.39
C GLY A 165 -7.85 -8.21 9.05
N ARG A 166 -9.14 -7.87 9.18
CA ARG A 166 -10.26 -8.77 8.80
C ARG A 166 -10.34 -9.07 7.31
N LEU A 167 -9.96 -8.11 6.46
CA LEU A 167 -9.87 -8.37 5.02
C LEU A 167 -8.76 -9.39 4.74
N LEU A 168 -7.63 -9.25 5.42
CA LEU A 168 -6.47 -10.12 5.25
C LEU A 168 -6.70 -11.57 5.74
N GLU A 169 -7.74 -11.81 6.56
CA GLU A 169 -8.16 -13.16 6.98
C GLU A 169 -8.91 -13.95 5.90
N ARG A 170 -9.34 -13.31 4.80
CA ARG A 170 -10.10 -14.02 3.75
C ARG A 170 -9.21 -15.00 3.00
N SER A 171 -9.80 -16.09 2.51
CA SER A 171 -9.10 -17.17 1.80
C SER A 171 -8.20 -16.72 0.65
N GLU A 172 -8.60 -15.67 -0.08
CA GLU A 172 -7.85 -15.06 -1.19
C GLU A 172 -6.57 -14.31 -0.76
N PHE A 173 -6.43 -14.09 0.54
CA PHE A 173 -5.31 -13.47 1.24
C PHE A 173 -4.71 -14.36 2.32
N ASP A 174 -5.29 -15.55 2.53
CA ASP A 174 -4.93 -16.45 3.61
C ASP A 174 -3.51 -16.99 3.38
N ARG A 175 -2.60 -16.54 4.24
CA ARG A 175 -1.18 -16.94 4.31
C ARG A 175 -0.97 -17.79 5.56
N ASN A 176 0.23 -18.26 5.91
CA ASN A 176 0.39 -18.88 7.25
C ASN A 176 0.55 -17.81 8.32
N LEU A 177 -0.06 -18.01 9.50
CA LEU A 177 0.14 -17.08 10.61
C LEU A 177 1.63 -17.10 10.92
N ARG A 178 2.21 -15.93 11.23
CA ARG A 178 3.67 -15.70 11.36
C ARG A 178 4.46 -15.58 10.04
N GLU A 179 3.87 -15.75 8.86
CA GLU A 179 4.56 -15.39 7.59
C GLU A 179 4.65 -13.87 7.40
N ASN A 180 5.60 -13.24 8.08
CA ASN A 180 5.86 -11.79 8.01
C ASN A 180 6.91 -11.41 6.94
N CYS A 181 7.45 -12.40 6.23
CA CYS A 181 8.50 -12.23 5.21
C CYS A 181 7.98 -11.92 3.81
N GLU A 182 6.67 -11.76 3.66
CA GLU A 182 6.03 -11.33 2.43
C GLU A 182 5.06 -10.17 2.71
N LEU A 183 5.33 -9.02 2.11
CA LEU A 183 4.44 -7.86 2.16
C LEU A 183 3.22 -8.09 1.25
N LEU A 184 2.02 -7.77 1.74
CA LEU A 184 0.84 -7.58 0.90
C LEU A 184 0.47 -6.10 0.86
N ALA A 185 0.32 -5.54 -0.34
CA ALA A 185 -0.08 -4.16 -0.56
C ALA A 185 -1.36 -4.10 -1.40
N LEU A 186 -2.37 -3.37 -0.91
CA LEU A 186 -3.68 -3.26 -1.53
C LEU A 186 -3.97 -1.81 -1.98
N GLY A 187 -4.26 -1.61 -3.26
CA GLY A 187 -4.72 -0.33 -3.80
C GLY A 187 -6.24 -0.22 -3.77
N ALA A 188 -6.79 0.70 -2.99
CA ALA A 188 -8.22 0.89 -2.76
C ALA A 188 -8.79 2.13 -3.47
N PHE A 189 -10.12 2.15 -3.63
CA PHE A 189 -10.86 3.29 -4.21
C PHE A 189 -10.92 4.47 -3.23
N LYS A 190 -11.62 4.25 -2.11
CA LYS A 190 -11.76 5.23 -1.04
C LYS A 190 -11.33 4.59 0.28
N LEU A 191 -10.76 5.44 1.11
CA LEU A 191 -10.29 5.13 2.45
C LEU A 191 -10.53 6.38 3.29
N GLU A 192 -10.96 6.16 4.53
CA GLU A 192 -11.07 7.23 5.54
C GLU A 192 -9.72 7.94 5.78
N ARG A 193 -8.62 7.22 5.55
CA ARG A 193 -7.23 7.70 5.57
C ARG A 193 -6.60 7.62 4.18
N MET A 194 -5.33 7.98 4.05
CA MET A 194 -4.59 7.79 2.78
C MET A 194 -4.02 6.37 2.67
N GLY A 195 -3.61 5.80 3.80
CA GLY A 195 -3.18 4.42 3.92
C GLY A 195 -3.35 3.89 5.34
N TRP A 196 -3.06 2.60 5.51
CA TRP A 196 -3.05 1.93 6.80
C TRP A 196 -2.20 0.66 6.75
N THR A 197 -1.62 0.30 7.90
CA THR A 197 -0.84 -0.92 8.11
C THR A 197 -1.47 -1.80 9.18
N SER A 198 -1.66 -3.09 8.90
CA SER A 198 -2.21 -4.08 9.83
C SER A 198 -1.17 -5.14 10.24
N GLY A 199 -1.43 -5.85 11.34
CA GLY A 199 -0.54 -6.91 11.86
C GLY A 199 0.74 -6.37 12.49
N ARG A 200 0.72 -5.11 12.94
CA ARG A 200 1.81 -4.42 13.63
C ARG A 200 1.21 -3.68 14.83
N ASP A 201 1.75 -3.92 16.02
CA ASP A 201 1.38 -3.14 17.20
C ASP A 201 2.27 -1.90 17.25
N ILE A 202 1.85 -0.86 16.50
CA ILE A 202 2.57 0.41 16.38
C ILE A 202 2.07 1.36 17.46
N ARG A 203 2.94 1.69 18.42
CA ARG A 203 2.65 2.64 19.50
C ARG A 203 3.57 3.86 19.37
N PRO A 204 3.02 5.03 19.01
CA PRO A 204 3.82 6.22 18.80
C PRO A 204 4.27 6.85 20.13
N CYS A 205 5.53 7.29 20.12
CA CYS A 205 6.10 8.42 20.87
C CYS A 205 5.93 8.39 22.40
N GLY A 206 6.71 7.52 23.05
CA GLY A 206 7.01 7.66 24.48
C GLY A 206 6.20 6.78 25.44
N SER A 207 5.47 5.77 24.97
CA SER A 207 5.00 4.71 25.86
C SER A 207 6.20 3.85 26.28
N SER A 208 6.78 4.14 27.45
CA SER A 208 7.80 3.29 28.06
C SER A 208 7.19 1.93 28.35
N MET A 209 7.55 0.92 27.57
CA MET A 209 7.27 -0.47 27.90
C MET A 209 8.57 -1.26 27.87
N GLU A 210 8.74 -2.09 28.90
CA GLU A 210 9.86 -3.03 29.02
C GLU A 210 9.94 -3.98 27.81
N ASP A 211 8.81 -4.23 27.13
CA ASP A 211 8.69 -5.18 26.01
C ASP A 211 9.16 -4.64 24.64
N CYS A 212 9.33 -3.33 24.49
CA CYS A 212 9.65 -2.67 23.20
C CYS A 212 11.10 -2.14 23.13
N SER A 213 11.96 -2.55 24.07
CA SER A 213 13.35 -2.08 24.11
C SER A 213 14.22 -2.78 23.07
N SER A 214 14.01 -2.50 21.78
CA SER A 214 15.04 -2.78 20.77
C SER A 214 16.22 -1.82 21.03
N GLN A 215 17.35 -2.39 21.45
CA GLN A 215 18.49 -1.64 21.94
C GLN A 215 18.97 -0.62 20.89
N GLY A 216 19.04 0.65 21.28
CA GLY A 216 19.61 1.72 20.47
C GLY A 216 18.65 2.38 19.47
N ARG A 217 17.35 2.05 19.46
CA ARG A 217 16.36 2.86 18.71
C ARG A 217 16.34 4.31 19.18
N THR A 218 16.17 5.23 18.24
CA THR A 218 16.30 6.68 18.46
C THR A 218 15.03 7.48 18.20
N ASP A 219 14.00 6.85 17.61
CA ASP A 219 12.73 7.48 17.28
C ASP A 219 11.70 7.40 18.43
N GLY A 220 11.97 6.66 19.51
CA GLY A 220 11.00 6.50 20.60
C GLY A 220 9.75 5.71 20.18
N CYS A 221 9.84 4.99 19.06
CA CYS A 221 8.80 4.12 18.54
C CYS A 221 8.78 2.77 19.26
N CYS A 222 7.59 2.25 19.55
CA CYS A 222 7.39 0.86 19.94
C CYS A 222 6.61 0.17 18.83
N ASN A 223 7.22 -0.82 18.17
CA ASN A 223 6.59 -1.56 17.09
C ASN A 223 6.94 -3.03 17.22
N LEU A 224 5.92 -3.87 17.36
CA LEU A 224 6.03 -5.31 17.46
C LEU A 224 5.26 -5.97 16.32
N VAL A 225 5.76 -7.10 15.85
CA VAL A 225 4.97 -8.00 15.00
C VAL A 225 3.89 -8.61 15.87
N ASP A 226 2.64 -8.53 15.42
CA ASP A 226 1.56 -9.32 16.01
C ASP A 226 1.56 -10.72 15.37
N PRO A 227 1.93 -11.78 16.11
CA PRO A 227 2.03 -13.13 15.55
C PRO A 227 0.68 -13.79 15.29
N ASP A 228 -0.40 -13.25 15.88
CA ASP A 228 -1.76 -13.77 15.77
C ASP A 228 -2.56 -13.05 14.67
N GLU A 229 -2.04 -11.94 14.15
CA GLU A 229 -2.65 -11.19 13.06
C GLU A 229 -1.95 -11.37 11.71
N ARG A 230 -2.73 -11.16 10.65
CA ARG A 230 -2.23 -11.03 9.28
C ARG A 230 -1.67 -9.62 9.06
N SER A 231 -0.50 -9.54 8.44
CA SER A 231 0.12 -8.25 8.15
C SER A 231 0.02 -7.82 6.69
N GLY A 232 -0.15 -6.53 6.47
CA GLY A 232 -0.21 -5.94 5.14
C GLY A 232 -0.47 -4.44 5.20
N VAL A 233 -0.45 -3.81 4.03
CA VAL A 233 -0.70 -2.39 3.87
C VAL A 233 -1.83 -2.16 2.86
N ILE A 234 -2.63 -1.14 3.10
CA ILE A 234 -3.62 -0.63 2.15
C ILE A 234 -3.37 0.85 1.92
N TYR A 235 -3.58 1.31 0.70
CA TYR A 235 -3.43 2.71 0.35
C TYR A 235 -4.43 3.10 -0.74
N ARG A 236 -4.70 4.39 -0.86
CA ARG A 236 -5.43 4.96 -1.98
C ARG A 236 -4.59 6.03 -2.67
N ASP A 237 -4.97 6.33 -3.90
CA ASP A 237 -4.43 7.48 -4.60
C ASP A 237 -5.29 8.72 -4.35
N SER A 238 -4.71 9.89 -4.58
CA SER A 238 -5.40 11.17 -4.47
C SER A 238 -4.64 12.22 -5.27
N TRP A 239 -5.35 13.24 -5.74
CA TRP A 239 -4.69 14.41 -6.32
C TRP A 239 -4.22 15.33 -5.19
N PRO A 240 -3.07 16.02 -5.32
CA PRO A 240 -2.04 15.92 -6.37
C PRO A 240 -1.16 14.66 -6.33
N GLU A 241 -0.99 14.00 -7.48
CA GLU A 241 -0.35 12.66 -7.60
C GLU A 241 1.10 12.61 -7.12
N ASP A 242 1.89 13.67 -7.36
CA ASP A 242 3.30 13.77 -6.96
C ASP A 242 3.48 13.62 -5.45
N PHE A 243 2.50 14.04 -4.65
CA PHE A 243 2.57 13.99 -3.20
C PHE A 243 2.04 12.68 -2.65
N PHE A 244 0.92 12.20 -3.19
CA PHE A 244 0.35 10.91 -2.80
C PHE A 244 1.12 9.72 -3.39
N ALA A 245 2.17 9.97 -4.17
CA ALA A 245 3.14 8.95 -4.58
C ALA A 245 3.87 8.30 -3.39
N TYR A 246 4.01 9.02 -2.26
CA TYR A 246 4.77 8.58 -1.10
C TYR A 246 3.94 7.86 -0.03
N VAL A 247 2.63 7.71 -0.21
CA VAL A 247 1.77 7.00 0.75
C VAL A 247 2.16 5.53 0.86
N LEU A 248 2.35 4.85 -0.27
CA LEU A 248 2.75 3.44 -0.24
C LEU A 248 4.09 3.21 0.50
N PRO A 249 5.19 3.94 0.21
CA PRO A 249 6.40 3.78 0.99
C PRO A 249 6.24 4.16 2.46
N HIS A 250 5.38 5.14 2.81
CA HIS A 250 5.07 5.48 4.20
C HIS A 250 4.45 4.30 4.96
N GLU A 251 3.42 3.67 4.39
CA GLU A 251 2.78 2.49 5.01
C GLU A 251 3.74 1.29 5.09
N ILE A 252 4.61 1.10 4.08
CA ILE A 252 5.65 0.07 4.17
C ILE A 252 6.68 0.41 5.25
N GLY A 253 6.95 1.69 5.50
CA GLY A 253 7.74 2.15 6.64
C GLY A 253 7.14 1.69 7.97
N HIS A 254 5.83 1.89 8.15
CA HIS A 254 5.09 1.35 9.30
C HIS A 254 5.18 -0.17 9.40
N TYR A 255 5.03 -0.88 8.27
CA TYR A 255 5.20 -2.34 8.21
C TYR A 255 6.59 -2.80 8.67
N LEU A 256 7.60 -1.95 8.46
CA LEU A 256 9.01 -2.21 8.79
C LEU A 256 9.46 -1.59 10.12
N GLY A 257 8.53 -1.26 10.99
CA GLY A 257 8.87 -0.84 12.35
C GLY A 257 8.96 0.66 12.54
N LEU A 258 8.77 1.50 11.51
CA LEU A 258 8.84 2.96 11.65
C LEU A 258 7.51 3.54 12.15
N CYS A 259 7.57 4.71 12.76
CA CYS A 259 6.39 5.53 13.05
C CYS A 259 6.73 7.00 12.80
N HIS A 260 5.87 7.92 13.23
CA HIS A 260 6.00 9.35 12.93
C HIS A 260 6.91 10.12 13.89
N CYS A 261 7.41 9.47 14.93
CA CYS A 261 8.13 10.13 16.01
C CYS A 261 9.48 10.66 15.56
N ASN A 262 9.75 11.92 15.89
CA ASN A 262 10.94 12.66 15.46
C ASN A 262 11.03 12.87 13.93
N HIS A 263 9.95 12.65 13.18
CA HIS A 263 9.85 12.99 11.76
C HIS A 263 9.17 14.33 11.58
N ASP A 264 9.70 15.38 12.20
CA ASP A 264 9.15 16.73 12.10
C ASP A 264 9.45 17.31 10.71
N GLY A 265 8.40 17.58 9.95
CA GLY A 265 8.47 18.21 8.64
C GLY A 265 8.35 17.28 7.44
N PHE A 266 7.73 17.81 6.40
CA PHE A 266 7.32 17.13 5.17
C PHE A 266 8.44 16.52 4.32
N HIS A 267 9.70 16.84 4.61
CA HIS A 267 10.84 16.23 3.93
C HIS A 267 11.06 14.76 4.38
N ASN A 268 10.44 14.34 5.47
CA ASN A 268 10.49 12.95 5.94
C ASN A 268 9.34 12.15 5.35
N VAL A 269 9.63 10.96 4.81
CA VAL A 269 8.57 10.05 4.33
C VAL A 269 7.59 9.70 5.46
N MET A 270 8.08 9.54 6.70
CA MET A 270 7.25 9.20 7.87
C MET A 270 6.57 10.41 8.55
N TYR A 271 6.58 11.59 7.94
CA TYR A 271 5.93 12.77 8.53
C TYR A 271 4.41 12.60 8.68
N THR A 272 3.85 13.12 9.78
CA THR A 272 2.41 13.37 9.96
C THR A 272 2.19 14.76 10.55
N ASN A 273 1.08 15.42 10.24
CA ASN A 273 0.72 16.74 10.80
C ASN A 273 -0.13 16.64 12.08
N ALA A 274 -0.43 15.44 12.58
CA ALA A 274 -1.32 15.25 13.72
C ALA A 274 -0.97 14.02 14.57
N GLU A 275 0.01 14.16 15.49
CA GLU A 275 0.40 13.10 16.43
C GLU A 275 -0.75 12.63 17.35
N SER A 276 -1.79 13.45 17.59
CA SER A 276 -2.90 13.13 18.51
C SER A 276 -4.21 12.70 17.83
N GLN A 277 -4.29 12.75 16.50
CA GLN A 277 -5.54 12.47 15.78
C GLN A 277 -5.42 11.50 14.62
N ASP A 278 -4.21 10.98 14.35
CA ASP A 278 -4.11 9.75 13.57
C ASP A 278 -4.81 9.91 12.20
N LEU A 279 -4.86 11.13 11.61
CA LEU A 279 -5.57 11.40 10.36
C LEU A 279 -4.89 12.48 9.49
N SER A 280 -4.96 12.17 8.18
CA SER A 280 -4.62 12.90 6.94
C SER A 280 -3.26 13.57 6.81
N PHE A 281 -2.44 12.94 5.98
CA PHE A 281 -1.37 13.53 5.19
C PHE A 281 -1.94 14.73 4.39
N PHE A 282 -1.68 15.95 4.88
CA PHE A 282 -1.81 17.28 4.24
C PHE A 282 -3.00 18.19 4.59
N ASP A 283 -2.61 19.40 5.02
CA ASP A 283 -3.36 20.67 4.91
C ASP A 283 -2.95 21.35 3.58
N TRP A 284 -3.94 21.71 2.76
CA TRP A 284 -3.78 22.35 1.45
C TRP A 284 -3.12 23.74 1.52
N GLY A 285 -3.06 24.36 2.71
CA GLY A 285 -2.44 25.66 2.91
C GLY A 285 -0.91 25.72 2.71
N ASN A 286 -0.23 24.56 2.66
CA ASN A 286 1.24 24.47 2.58
C ASN A 286 1.78 24.02 1.20
N PHE A 287 0.98 24.14 0.13
CA PHE A 287 1.31 23.65 -1.22
C PHE A 287 2.69 24.08 -1.74
N SER A 288 3.17 25.28 -1.39
CA SER A 288 4.47 25.80 -1.80
C SER A 288 5.67 25.08 -1.18
N LEU A 289 5.54 24.55 0.04
CA LEU A 289 6.61 23.79 0.71
C LEU A 289 6.84 22.43 0.03
N TYR A 290 5.80 21.88 -0.60
CA TYR A 290 5.89 20.55 -1.19
C TYR A 290 6.61 20.52 -2.54
N TYR A 291 6.63 21.66 -3.26
CA TYR A 291 7.26 21.75 -4.59
C TYR A 291 8.80 21.77 -4.53
N GLU A 292 9.39 22.04 -3.36
CA GLU A 292 10.83 22.34 -3.24
C GLU A 292 11.70 21.16 -2.77
N SER A 293 11.12 20.07 -2.24
CA SER A 293 11.90 18.88 -1.85
C SER A 293 11.12 17.59 -1.92
N GLU A 294 11.68 16.59 -2.61
CA GLU A 294 11.21 15.21 -2.55
C GLU A 294 11.43 14.62 -1.13
N PRO A 295 10.42 14.01 -0.50
CA PRO A 295 10.59 13.35 0.80
C PRO A 295 11.59 12.20 0.76
N PHE A 296 12.35 12.00 1.83
CA PHE A 296 13.35 10.93 1.97
C PHE A 296 13.24 10.20 3.30
N PHE A 297 13.78 9.00 3.36
CA PHE A 297 14.06 8.32 4.62
C PHE A 297 15.46 8.72 5.11
N THR A 298 15.56 9.04 6.39
CA THR A 298 16.82 9.40 7.02
C THR A 298 17.71 8.17 7.28
N LEU A 299 18.99 8.40 7.57
CA LEU A 299 19.88 7.34 8.03
C LEU A 299 19.37 6.68 9.34
N GLU A 300 18.76 7.45 10.23
CA GLU A 300 18.19 6.92 11.47
C GLU A 300 16.97 6.03 11.20
N ASP A 301 16.15 6.36 10.20
CA ASP A 301 15.05 5.49 9.74
C ASP A 301 15.60 4.15 9.26
N GLY A 302 16.69 4.18 8.49
CA GLY A 302 17.41 2.98 8.09
C GLY A 302 17.85 2.14 9.27
N LYS A 303 18.52 2.74 10.26
CA LYS A 303 18.96 2.01 11.46
C LYS A 303 17.80 1.45 12.26
N ASN A 304 16.71 2.21 12.43
CA ASN A 304 15.54 1.79 13.21
C ASN A 304 14.77 0.67 12.51
N ALA A 305 14.60 0.75 11.19
CA ALA A 305 14.01 -0.32 10.38
C ALA A 305 14.86 -1.60 10.47
N TRP A 306 16.20 -1.50 10.38
CA TRP A 306 17.06 -2.67 10.49
C TRP A 306 17.08 -3.29 11.89
N ARG A 307 16.98 -2.49 12.95
CA ARG A 307 16.77 -3.02 14.31
C ARG A 307 15.48 -3.83 14.38
N PHE A 308 14.37 -3.29 13.86
CA PHE A 308 13.11 -4.02 13.77
C PHE A 308 13.24 -5.31 12.95
N ILE A 309 13.87 -5.27 11.77
CA ILE A 309 14.05 -6.45 10.91
C ILE A 309 14.87 -7.53 11.63
N VAL A 310 15.95 -7.16 12.32
CA VAL A 310 16.81 -8.11 13.04
C VAL A 310 16.09 -8.68 14.26
N ASP A 311 15.38 -7.84 15.02
CA ASP A 311 14.77 -8.23 16.29
C ASP A 311 13.43 -8.96 16.11
N GLN A 312 12.61 -8.54 15.15
CA GLN A 312 11.22 -8.99 14.98
C GLN A 312 11.00 -9.86 13.73
N LEU A 313 11.88 -9.77 12.72
CA LEU A 313 11.79 -10.53 11.48
C LEU A 313 13.04 -11.40 11.20
N PRO A 314 13.70 -12.01 12.21
CA PRO A 314 14.98 -12.70 12.00
C PRO A 314 14.87 -13.86 11.01
N GLU A 315 13.73 -14.56 10.98
CA GLU A 315 13.46 -15.63 10.00
C GLU A 315 13.47 -15.14 8.55
N CYS A 316 13.10 -13.89 8.30
CA CYS A 316 13.07 -13.30 6.96
C CYS A 316 14.47 -13.02 6.39
N ILE A 317 15.48 -12.90 7.26
CA ILE A 317 16.89 -12.78 6.86
C ILE A 317 17.65 -14.12 6.98
N GLY A 318 16.98 -15.21 7.36
CA GLY A 318 17.57 -16.54 7.53
C GLY A 318 18.16 -16.79 8.93
N GLY A 319 17.78 -15.97 9.91
CA GLY A 319 17.94 -16.23 11.34
C GLY A 319 16.89 -17.21 11.87
N ARG A 320 16.87 -17.41 13.18
CA ARG A 320 15.82 -18.17 13.89
C ARG A 320 14.85 -17.18 14.53
N ALA A 321 13.57 -17.54 14.61
CA ALA A 321 12.60 -16.80 15.41
C ALA A 321 13.14 -16.60 16.84
N PRO A 322 12.86 -15.47 17.49
CA PRO A 322 13.29 -15.26 18.86
C PRO A 322 12.53 -16.21 19.80
N ASP A 323 13.18 -17.29 20.21
CA ASP A 323 12.76 -18.08 21.37
C ASP A 323 13.27 -17.35 22.62
N ASN A 324 12.60 -16.28 23.08
CA ASN A 324 12.91 -15.52 24.31
C ASN A 324 14.37 -15.06 24.56
N ASP A 325 15.30 -15.27 23.64
CA ASP A 325 16.71 -14.87 23.75
C ASP A 325 17.08 -13.95 22.57
N PRO A 326 17.60 -12.73 22.83
CA PRO A 326 17.96 -11.79 21.78
C PRO A 326 19.15 -12.30 20.96
N VAL A 327 19.01 -12.26 19.62
CA VAL A 327 20.09 -12.55 18.69
C VAL A 327 21.00 -11.33 18.61
N ILE A 328 22.13 -11.34 19.32
CA ILE A 328 23.17 -10.32 19.16
C ILE A 328 23.95 -10.61 17.87
N ILE A 329 23.80 -9.75 16.87
CA ILE A 329 24.66 -9.73 15.68
C ILE A 329 25.65 -8.57 15.84
N GLU A 330 26.89 -8.89 16.22
CA GLU A 330 28.04 -7.95 16.24
C GLU A 330 28.55 -7.62 14.83
#